data_AF-A0A7S3Y4W7-F1
#
_entry.id   AF-A0A7S3Y4W7-F1
#
_cell.length_a   1.000
_cell.length_b   1.000
_cell.length_c   1.000
_cell.angle_alpha   90.00
_cell.angle_beta   90.00
_cell.angle_gamma   90.00
#
_symmetry.space_group_name_H-M   'P 1'
#
loop_
_entity.id
_entity.type
_entity.pdbx_description
1 polymer ?
#
loop_
_entity_poly.entity_id
_entity_poly.type
_entity_poly.pdbx_seq_one_letter_code
_entity_poly.pdbx_strand_id
1 'polypeptide(L)'
;QDAASLGILDSLPIIIHELEEKGLAYFYAMPKLHKNPIKPRPIVASTGAIFHGLSKWVDFFLQKKVTHTSTYLRNSSDLVSLLSHFERKPHHILVSFDATSLFTTIPLAAALPAIRHYFRNEPLLCSFILKALEIIN
;
A
#
# COMPACT_ATOMS: atom_id res chain seq x y z
N GLN A 1 12.82 18.52 -15.55
CA GLN A 1 11.85 19.60 -15.77
C GLN A 1 10.71 19.32 -14.83
N ASP A 2 10.63 20.12 -13.77
CA ASP A 2 9.83 19.81 -12.60
C ASP A 2 8.38 20.24 -12.81
N ALA A 3 7.44 19.57 -12.13
CA ALA A 3 6.01 19.86 -12.23
C ALA A 3 5.65 21.32 -11.90
N ALA A 4 6.48 21.97 -11.06
CA ALA A 4 6.38 23.39 -10.73
C ALA A 4 6.64 24.30 -11.94
N SER A 5 7.46 23.86 -12.89
CA SER A 5 7.82 24.63 -14.09
C SER A 5 6.72 24.68 -15.15
N LEU A 6 5.68 23.83 -15.03
CA LEU A 6 4.61 23.66 -16.02
C LEU A 6 3.29 24.35 -15.62
N GLY A 7 3.23 25.08 -14.50
CA GLY A 7 2.01 25.76 -14.04
C GLY A 7 0.83 24.84 -13.71
N ILE A 8 1.06 23.51 -13.67
CA ILE A 8 0.01 22.51 -13.42
C ILE A 8 -0.57 22.68 -12.01
N LEU A 9 0.27 23.10 -11.06
CA LEU A 9 -0.12 23.37 -9.68
C LEU A 9 -1.01 24.61 -9.54
N ASP A 10 -0.90 25.59 -10.45
CA ASP A 10 -1.68 26.84 -10.39
C ASP A 10 -3.13 26.65 -10.89
N SER A 11 -3.36 25.60 -11.69
CA SER A 11 -4.68 25.26 -12.26
C SER A 11 -5.49 24.28 -11.41
N LEU A 12 -4.87 23.69 -10.39
CA LEU A 12 -5.59 22.95 -9.38
C LEU A 12 -5.98 23.96 -8.31
N PRO A 13 -7.26 24.40 -8.21
CA PRO A 13 -7.73 25.03 -6.99
C PRO A 13 -7.49 23.98 -5.92
N ILE A 14 -6.39 24.19 -5.22
CA ILE A 14 -5.89 23.37 -4.17
C ILE A 14 -7.04 23.33 -3.15
N ILE A 15 -7.78 22.22 -3.16
CA ILE A 15 -8.72 21.83 -2.11
C ILE A 15 -7.84 21.46 -0.90
N ILE A 16 -7.11 22.44 -0.38
CA ILE A 16 -6.41 22.37 0.91
C ILE A 16 -7.03 23.41 1.86
N HIS A 17 -7.84 24.34 1.36
CA HIS A 17 -8.20 25.51 2.16
C HIS A 17 -9.33 25.33 3.19
N GLU A 18 -9.92 24.15 3.37
CA GLU A 18 -11.00 24.01 4.35
C GLU A 18 -11.26 22.59 4.83
N LEU A 19 -10.28 21.97 5.50
CA LEU A 19 -10.52 20.78 6.33
C LEU A 19 -9.62 20.78 7.57
N GLU A 20 -9.49 21.90 8.27
CA GLU A 20 -8.80 21.92 9.57
C GLU A 20 -9.72 21.38 10.68
N GLU A 21 -10.19 20.13 10.53
CA GLU A 21 -10.76 19.35 11.63
C GLU A 21 -9.66 18.42 12.15
N LYS A 22 -9.11 18.77 13.32
CA LYS A 22 -8.10 17.96 14.02
C LYS A 22 -8.59 16.52 14.17
N GLY A 23 -8.01 15.62 13.39
CA GLY A 23 -8.20 14.18 13.56
C GLY A 23 -8.70 13.41 12.34
N LEU A 24 -9.12 14.07 11.26
CA LEU A 24 -9.52 13.40 10.02
C LEU A 24 -8.34 13.22 9.06
N ALA A 25 -8.45 12.24 8.16
CA ALA A 25 -7.48 12.02 7.09
C ALA A 25 -7.77 12.98 5.92
N TYR A 26 -6.72 13.44 5.23
CA TYR A 26 -6.82 14.39 4.12
C TYR A 26 -6.73 13.66 2.78
N PHE A 27 -7.62 14.00 1.85
CA PHE A 27 -7.59 13.47 0.50
C PHE A 27 -7.00 14.50 -0.48
N TYR A 28 -6.03 14.08 -1.29
CA TYR A 28 -5.49 14.90 -2.39
C TYR A 28 -5.05 14.01 -3.56
N ALA A 29 -4.80 14.60 -4.73
CA ALA A 29 -4.40 13.86 -5.92
C ALA A 29 -3.11 14.44 -6.54
N MET A 30 -2.14 13.57 -6.82
CA MET A 30 -0.88 13.93 -7.48
C MET A 30 -0.88 13.52 -8.95
N PRO A 31 -0.40 14.34 -9.90
CA PRO A 31 -0.38 13.97 -11.31
C PRO A 31 0.65 12.87 -11.60
N LYS A 32 0.24 11.84 -12.35
CA LYS A 32 1.14 10.82 -12.93
C LYS A 32 1.67 11.35 -14.27
N LEU A 33 2.73 12.16 -14.21
CA LEU A 33 3.31 12.85 -15.38
C LEU A 33 3.79 11.92 -16.51
N HIS A 34 4.04 10.65 -16.22
CA HIS A 34 4.50 9.65 -17.20
C HIS A 34 3.36 8.95 -17.96
N LYS A 35 2.10 9.38 -17.83
CA LYS A 35 0.94 8.80 -18.54
C LYS A 35 0.33 9.85 -19.47
N ASN A 36 -0.15 9.40 -20.64
CA ASN A 36 -0.88 10.21 -21.61
C ASN A 36 -2.27 9.58 -21.89
N PRO A 37 -3.39 10.26 -21.62
CA PRO A 37 -3.48 11.55 -20.92
C PRO A 37 -2.98 11.47 -19.48
N ILE A 38 -2.59 12.60 -18.90
CA ILE A 38 -2.14 12.68 -17.50
C ILE A 38 -3.25 12.13 -16.60
N LYS A 39 -2.89 11.19 -15.71
CA LYS A 39 -3.83 10.56 -14.77
C LYS A 39 -3.55 11.02 -13.34
N PRO A 40 -4.56 11.24 -12.49
CA PRO A 40 -4.34 11.50 -11.08
C PRO A 40 -3.88 10.23 -10.34
N ARG A 41 -3.14 10.45 -9.24
CA ARG A 41 -2.82 9.47 -8.20
C ARG A 41 -3.52 9.96 -6.92
N PRO A 42 -4.73 9.45 -6.60
CA PRO A 42 -5.40 9.80 -5.36
C PRO A 42 -4.60 9.27 -4.16
N ILE A 43 -4.52 10.06 -3.11
CA ILE A 43 -3.81 9.77 -1.85
C ILE A 43 -4.72 10.20 -0.69
N VAL A 44 -4.89 9.30 0.28
CA VAL A 44 -5.48 9.61 1.58
C VAL A 44 -4.32 9.67 2.58
N ALA A 45 -3.96 10.88 3.02
CA ALA A 45 -2.97 11.08 4.08
C ALA A 45 -3.66 11.00 5.44
N SER A 46 -3.44 9.88 6.12
CA SER A 46 -3.93 9.62 7.49
C SER A 46 -2.86 9.88 8.56
N THR A 47 -1.72 10.47 8.20
CA THR A 47 -0.66 10.81 9.14
C THR A 47 -1.17 11.86 10.13
N GLY A 48 -1.23 11.51 11.41
CA GLY A 48 -1.80 12.39 12.45
C GLY A 48 -3.33 12.35 12.58
N ALA A 49 -4.02 11.51 11.81
CA ALA A 49 -5.44 11.23 11.99
C ALA A 49 -5.69 10.37 13.25
N ILE A 50 -6.93 10.37 13.74
CA ILE A 50 -7.37 9.67 14.97
C ILE A 50 -6.97 8.19 14.95
N PHE A 51 -7.11 7.52 13.80
CA PHE A 51 -6.81 6.09 13.65
C PHE A 51 -5.37 5.78 13.25
N HIS A 52 -4.47 6.77 13.18
CA HIS A 52 -3.08 6.56 12.79
C HIS A 52 -2.37 5.57 13.74
N GLY A 53 -2.59 5.71 15.06
CA GLY A 53 -2.03 4.80 16.06
C GLY A 53 -2.54 3.36 15.91
N LEU A 54 -3.83 3.19 15.65
CA LEU A 54 -4.42 1.87 15.43
C LEU A 54 -3.89 1.22 14.13
N SER A 55 -3.73 2.02 13.08
CA SER A 55 -3.16 1.57 11.80
C SER A 55 -1.72 1.09 11.97
N LYS A 56 -0.89 1.83 12.75
CA LYS A 56 0.47 1.42 13.12
C LYS A 56 0.50 0.13 13.93
N TRP A 57 -0.43 -0.03 14.86
CA TRP A 57 -0.54 -1.23 15.68
C TRP A 57 -0.89 -2.46 14.83
N VAL A 58 -1.85 -2.34 13.90
CA VAL A 58 -2.18 -3.42 12.96
C VAL A 58 -0.98 -3.76 12.08
N ASP A 59 -0.36 -2.75 11.44
CA ASP A 59 0.82 -2.95 10.59
C ASP A 59 1.94 -3.68 11.33
N PHE A 60 2.25 -3.29 12.57
CA PHE A 60 3.28 -3.94 13.38
C PHE A 60 3.09 -5.47 13.49
N PHE A 61 1.87 -5.94 13.73
CA PHE A 61 1.60 -7.38 13.82
C PHE A 61 1.55 -8.06 12.46
N LEU A 62 1.02 -7.40 11.43
CA LEU A 62 1.03 -7.93 10.07
C LEU A 62 2.46 -8.13 9.55
N GLN A 63 3.35 -7.14 9.75
CA GLN A 63 4.75 -7.22 9.34
C GLN A 63 5.45 -8.45 9.94
N LYS A 64 5.18 -8.76 11.22
CA LYS A 64 5.72 -9.96 11.86
C LYS A 64 5.29 -11.27 11.20
N LYS A 65 4.15 -11.33 10.53
CA LYS A 65 3.74 -12.52 9.77
C LYS A 65 4.32 -12.51 8.37
N VAL A 66 4.28 -11.36 7.69
CA VAL A 66 4.72 -11.20 6.29
C VAL A 66 6.19 -11.56 6.12
N THR A 67 7.07 -11.12 7.02
CA THR A 67 8.52 -11.39 6.93
C THR A 67 8.90 -12.87 7.07
N HIS A 68 8.00 -13.72 7.59
CA HIS A 68 8.20 -15.16 7.69
C HIS A 68 7.59 -15.95 6.53
N THR A 69 6.99 -15.28 5.54
CA THR A 69 6.44 -15.95 4.35
C THR A 69 7.55 -16.29 3.35
N SER A 70 7.38 -17.40 2.62
CA SER A 70 8.35 -17.83 1.59
C SER A 70 8.44 -16.87 0.40
N THR A 71 7.42 -16.03 0.20
CA THR A 71 7.32 -15.04 -0.88
C THR A 71 7.81 -13.65 -0.47
N TYR A 72 8.28 -13.49 0.77
CA TYR A 72 8.78 -12.20 1.25
C TYR A 72 10.04 -11.79 0.51
N LEU A 73 10.04 -10.56 0.01
CA LEU A 73 11.21 -9.87 -0.55
C LEU A 73 11.40 -8.57 0.20
N ARG A 74 12.60 -8.34 0.73
CA ARG A 74 12.84 -7.16 1.56
C ARG A 74 12.84 -5.87 0.74
N ASN A 75 13.49 -5.89 -0.42
CA ASN A 75 13.62 -4.75 -1.32
C ASN A 75 14.14 -5.19 -2.70
N SER A 76 14.33 -4.23 -3.60
CA SER A 76 14.85 -4.48 -4.95
C SER A 76 16.26 -5.06 -4.97
N SER A 77 17.14 -4.69 -4.03
CA SER A 77 18.49 -5.22 -3.97
C SER A 77 18.50 -6.70 -3.57
N ASP A 78 17.62 -7.11 -2.66
CA ASP A 78 17.40 -8.50 -2.27
C ASP A 78 16.92 -9.34 -3.46
N LEU A 79 15.97 -8.81 -4.25
CA LEU A 79 15.52 -9.45 -5.48
C LEU A 79 16.65 -9.62 -6.51
N VAL A 80 17.49 -8.59 -6.71
CA VAL A 80 18.63 -8.67 -7.64
C VAL A 80 19.61 -9.75 -7.19
N SER A 81 19.91 -9.83 -5.89
CA SER A 81 20.75 -10.89 -5.32
C SER A 81 20.14 -12.28 -5.53
N LEU A 82 18.83 -12.45 -5.30
CA LEU A 82 18.16 -13.72 -5.53
C LEU A 82 18.25 -14.16 -7.01
N LEU A 83 18.02 -13.22 -7.92
CA LEU A 83 18.06 -13.48 -9.36
C LEU A 83 19.48 -13.69 -9.90
N SER A 84 20.52 -13.09 -9.30
CA SER A 84 21.91 -13.29 -9.73
C SER A 84 22.41 -14.71 -9.47
N HIS A 85 21.85 -15.39 -8.46
CA HIS A 85 22.16 -16.79 -8.15
C HIS A 85 21.24 -17.78 -8.88
N PHE A 86 20.24 -17.30 -9.62
CA PHE A 86 19.30 -18.16 -10.35
C PHE A 86 19.93 -18.67 -11.64
N GLU A 87 20.12 -19.99 -11.73
CA GLU A 87 20.60 -20.63 -12.96
C GLU A 87 19.44 -20.83 -13.96
N ARG A 88 19.49 -20.10 -15.06
CA ARG A 88 18.48 -20.19 -16.12
C ARG A 88 18.66 -21.46 -16.95
N LYS A 89 17.67 -22.34 -16.91
CA LYS A 89 17.59 -23.51 -17.82
C LYS A 89 16.98 -23.13 -19.17
N PRO A 90 17.26 -23.86 -20.26
CA PRO A 90 16.74 -23.55 -21.60
C PRO A 90 15.21 -23.46 -21.70
N HIS A 91 14.48 -24.19 -20.85
CA HIS A 91 13.01 -24.21 -20.84
C HIS A 91 12.38 -23.18 -19.90
N HIS A 92 13.18 -22.40 -19.18
CA HIS A 92 12.65 -21.34 -18.32
C HIS A 92 12.27 -20.11 -19.15
N ILE A 93 11.06 -19.62 -18.93
CA ILE A 93 10.57 -18.36 -19.47
C ILE A 93 10.43 -17.34 -18.34
N LEU A 94 10.80 -16.10 -18.62
CA LEU A 94 10.54 -14.98 -17.72
C LEU A 94 9.25 -14.30 -18.16
N VAL A 95 8.31 -14.16 -17.21
CA VAL A 95 7.05 -13.45 -17.44
C VAL A 95 6.99 -12.27 -16.47
N SER A 96 6.60 -11.11 -16.98
CA SER A 96 6.44 -9.88 -16.20
C SER A 96 4.97 -9.50 -16.16
N PHE A 97 4.49 -9.14 -14.97
CA PHE A 97 3.14 -8.66 -14.71
C PHE A 97 3.22 -7.34 -13.95
N ASP A 98 2.33 -6.40 -14.27
CA ASP A 98 2.16 -5.15 -13.54
C ASP A 98 0.75 -5.11 -12.93
N ALA A 99 0.67 -4.77 -11.63
CA ALA A 99 -0.59 -4.68 -10.92
C ALA A 99 -1.18 -3.28 -11.06
N THR A 100 -2.34 -3.17 -11.69
CA THR A 100 -3.06 -1.90 -11.80
C THR A 100 -3.82 -1.60 -10.52
N SER A 101 -3.59 -0.42 -9.94
CA SER A 101 -4.37 0.09 -8.79
C SER A 101 -4.38 -0.87 -7.59
N LEU A 102 -3.22 -1.45 -7.26
CA LEU A 102 -3.07 -2.49 -6.23
C LEU A 102 -3.84 -2.18 -4.94
N PHE A 103 -3.61 -1.02 -4.32
CA PHE A 103 -4.22 -0.67 -3.04
C PHE A 103 -5.76 -0.60 -3.07
N THR A 104 -6.37 -0.22 -4.18
CA THR A 104 -7.83 -0.08 -4.28
C THR A 104 -8.52 -1.35 -4.79
N THR A 105 -7.76 -2.37 -5.17
CA THR A 105 -8.28 -3.55 -5.87
C THR A 105 -8.12 -4.83 -5.03
N ILE A 106 -7.54 -4.76 -3.83
CA ILE A 106 -7.45 -5.91 -2.93
C ILE A 106 -8.86 -6.25 -2.41
N PRO A 107 -9.43 -7.42 -2.75
CA PRO A 107 -10.78 -7.76 -2.31
C PRO A 107 -10.77 -8.17 -0.84
N LEU A 108 -11.55 -7.45 -0.02
CA LEU A 108 -11.65 -7.71 1.42
C LEU A 108 -12.10 -9.15 1.71
N ALA A 109 -12.98 -9.70 0.88
CA ALA A 109 -13.46 -11.07 0.97
C ALA A 109 -12.34 -12.13 0.86
N ALA A 110 -11.23 -11.82 0.18
CA ALA A 110 -10.05 -12.70 0.13
C ALA A 110 -9.01 -12.35 1.21
N ALA A 111 -8.88 -11.07 1.55
CA ALA A 111 -7.89 -10.60 2.53
C ALA A 111 -8.19 -11.09 3.96
N LEU A 112 -9.44 -11.02 4.41
CA LEU A 112 -9.80 -11.40 5.79
C LEU A 112 -9.55 -12.89 6.08
N PRO A 113 -9.92 -13.85 5.22
CA PRO A 113 -9.56 -15.26 5.41
C PRO A 113 -8.04 -15.49 5.43
N ALA A 114 -7.27 -14.78 4.59
CA ALA A 114 -5.81 -14.90 4.60
C ALA A 114 -5.23 -14.44 5.95
N ILE A 115 -5.69 -13.31 6.49
CA ILE A 115 -5.27 -12.84 7.82
C ILE A 115 -5.62 -13.88 8.89
N ARG A 116 -6.84 -14.44 8.87
CA ARG A 116 -7.22 -15.53 9.80
C ARG A 116 -6.27 -16.73 9.72
N HIS A 117 -5.88 -17.12 8.50
CA HIS A 117 -4.96 -18.23 8.30
C HIS A 117 -3.58 -17.99 8.94
N TYR A 118 -3.00 -16.80 8.75
CA TYR A 118 -1.68 -16.45 9.30
C TYR A 118 -1.67 -16.24 10.82
N PHE A 119 -2.82 -15.90 11.41
CA PHE A 119 -2.98 -15.74 12.86
C PHE A 119 -3.72 -16.91 13.54
N ARG A 120 -3.84 -18.07 12.88
CA ARG A 120 -4.60 -19.23 13.40
C ARG A 120 -4.16 -19.72 14.79
N ASN A 121 -2.89 -19.52 15.13
CA ASN A 121 -2.32 -19.92 16.42
C ASN A 121 -2.45 -18.84 17.52
N GLU A 122 -2.97 -17.66 17.18
CA GLU A 122 -3.11 -16.51 18.08
C GLU A 122 -4.54 -15.94 17.97
N PRO A 123 -5.59 -16.72 18.34
CA PRO A 123 -6.97 -16.40 18.02
C PRO A 123 -7.46 -15.08 18.63
N LEU A 124 -6.99 -14.73 19.84
CA LEU A 124 -7.31 -13.44 20.47
C LEU A 124 -6.68 -12.25 19.73
N LEU A 125 -5.42 -12.37 19.31
CA LEU A 125 -4.78 -11.32 18.52
C LEU A 125 -5.44 -11.18 17.15
N CYS A 126 -5.81 -12.31 16.53
CA CYS A 126 -6.54 -12.33 15.26
C CYS A 126 -7.85 -11.55 15.37
N SER A 127 -8.66 -11.78 16.42
CA SER A 127 -9.93 -11.06 16.58
C SER A 127 -9.72 -9.56 16.78
N PHE A 128 -8.70 -9.14 17.54
CA PHE A 128 -8.38 -7.71 17.68
C PHE A 128 -7.91 -7.07 16.37
N ILE A 129 -7.06 -7.75 15.60
CA ILE A 129 -6.59 -7.25 14.29
C ILE A 129 -7.78 -7.08 13.33
N LEU A 130 -8.65 -8.09 13.24
CA LEU A 130 -9.81 -8.02 12.36
C LEU A 130 -10.78 -6.92 12.78
N LYS A 131 -11.01 -6.75 14.09
CA LYS A 131 -11.85 -5.66 14.59
C LYS A 131 -11.22 -4.29 14.33
N ALA A 132 -9.90 -4.16 14.46
CA ALA A 132 -9.19 -2.94 14.14
C ALA A 132 -9.30 -2.59 12.64
N LEU A 133 -9.22 -3.60 11.76
CA LEU A 133 -9.42 -3.41 10.32
C LEU A 133 -10.84 -2.97 9.97
N GLU A 134 -11.87 -3.44 10.67
CA GLU A 134 -13.25 -2.95 10.52
C GLU A 134 -13.43 -1.50 10.99
N ILE A 135 -12.59 -1.01 11.91
CA ILE A 135 -12.67 0.37 12.42
C ILE A 135 -11.95 1.35 11.48
N ILE A 136 -10.83 0.91 10.88
CA ILE A 136 -10.00 1.76 10.02
C ILE A 136 -10.57 1.90 8.60
N ASN A 137 -11.37 0.93 8.14
CA ASN A 137 -11.80 0.78 6.75
C ASN A 137 -13.31 1.00 6.61
#